data_AF-A0A8J2SVE1-F1
#
_entry.id   AF-A0A8J2SVE1-F1
#
_cell.length_a   1.000
_cell.length_b   1.000
_cell.length_c   1.000
_cell.angle_alpha   90.00
_cell.angle_beta   90.00
_cell.angle_gamma   90.00
#
_symmetry.space_group_name_H-M   'P 1'
#
loop_
_entity.id
_entity.type
_entity.pdbx_description
1 polymer ?
#
loop_
_entity_poly.entity_id
_entity_poly.type
_entity_poly.pdbx_seq_one_letter_code
_entity_poly.pdbx_strand_id
1 'polypeptide(L)'
;MSAMASLPPLKPIDHGSGFDRHILITGGAGFIASHVVILLCKKYPKYKILNFDRLDYCSCLANLEEVASLPNYKFVKGDICSADLVNYVLETEKIDTIMHFAAQTHVDNSFGNSFQFTRNNILGTHVLLEAAKVHDVVRFVHVSTDEVYGEGESMETAPMIEDHVLEPTNPYAATKAAAEFLVKSYHRSFGLPVIITRGNNVYGPHQFPEKLIPKFTNQLARGRAVTLHGTGENTRNFLFVEDVARAFDCILHKAEIGKVYNIGGSNEQSNLAVAKQLIKIMGLEDQEASLISFVPDRAFNDLRYTIDNSALEALGWKELMPWEEGLKRTVEWYKTYSVRYANIEQALVAHPRIESAVSAI
;
A
#
# COMPACT_ATOMS: atom_id res chain seq x y z
N MET A 1 -18.16 -26.99 -15.93
CA MET A 1 -18.03 -26.79 -14.46
C MET A 1 -16.95 -27.74 -13.96
N SER A 2 -15.70 -27.28 -13.95
CA SER A 2 -14.62 -27.99 -13.27
C SER A 2 -14.54 -27.40 -11.87
N ALA A 3 -14.62 -28.24 -10.85
CA ALA A 3 -14.45 -27.82 -9.47
C ALA A 3 -13.11 -27.10 -9.33
N MET A 4 -13.12 -25.81 -8.98
CA MET A 4 -11.94 -25.12 -8.49
C MET A 4 -11.55 -25.83 -7.19
N ALA A 5 -10.61 -26.76 -7.29
CA ALA A 5 -9.97 -27.32 -6.11
C ALA A 5 -9.29 -26.16 -5.39
N SER A 6 -9.75 -25.84 -4.19
CA SER A 6 -9.05 -24.93 -3.30
C SER A 6 -7.63 -25.46 -3.13
N LEU A 7 -6.65 -24.73 -3.67
CA LEU A 7 -5.26 -25.12 -3.49
C LEU A 7 -4.95 -25.03 -1.99
N PRO A 8 -4.30 -26.04 -1.40
CA PRO A 8 -3.88 -26.00 -0.01
C PRO A 8 -2.94 -24.81 0.23
N PRO A 9 -2.76 -24.37 1.50
CA PRO A 9 -1.85 -23.29 1.87
C PRO A 9 -0.48 -23.43 1.21
N LEU A 10 0.15 -22.29 0.88
CA LEU A 10 1.40 -22.16 0.11
C LEU A 10 2.47 -23.21 0.54
N LYS A 11 2.61 -24.32 -0.22
CA LYS A 11 3.47 -25.51 0.08
C LYS A 11 4.89 -25.38 -0.45
N PRO A 12 5.97 -25.68 0.31
CA PRO A 12 7.38 -25.52 -0.11
C PRO A 12 7.67 -26.00 -1.55
N ILE A 13 8.50 -25.25 -2.28
CA ILE A 13 8.93 -25.53 -3.66
C ILE A 13 10.46 -25.48 -3.63
N ASP A 14 11.08 -26.63 -3.90
CA ASP A 14 12.53 -26.70 -3.95
C ASP A 14 13.03 -26.26 -5.33
N HIS A 15 13.71 -25.11 -5.36
CA HIS A 15 14.33 -24.55 -6.57
C HIS A 15 15.78 -25.01 -6.78
N GLY A 16 16.30 -25.90 -5.92
CA GLY A 16 17.70 -26.32 -5.87
C GLY A 16 18.65 -25.27 -5.31
N SER A 17 18.11 -24.23 -4.65
CA SER A 17 18.83 -23.06 -4.12
C SER A 17 19.02 -23.08 -2.59
N GLY A 18 18.41 -24.02 -1.89
CA GLY A 18 18.34 -24.05 -0.42
C GLY A 18 17.22 -23.20 0.18
N PHE A 19 16.41 -22.51 -0.65
CA PHE A 19 15.23 -21.76 -0.23
C PHE A 19 13.94 -22.50 -0.61
N ASP A 20 12.95 -22.46 0.29
CA ASP A 20 11.64 -23.09 0.11
C ASP A 20 10.71 -22.26 -0.80
N ARG A 21 11.05 -20.97 -1.00
CA ARG A 21 10.28 -19.98 -1.77
C ARG A 21 11.14 -18.89 -2.36
N HIS A 22 10.76 -18.43 -3.53
CA HIS A 22 11.36 -17.29 -4.22
C HIS A 22 10.27 -16.25 -4.53
N ILE A 23 10.21 -15.20 -3.70
CA ILE A 23 9.12 -14.22 -3.70
C ILE A 23 9.62 -12.89 -4.26
N LEU A 24 9.00 -12.41 -5.33
CA LEU A 24 9.15 -11.06 -5.83
C LEU A 24 8.18 -10.12 -5.12
N ILE A 25 8.69 -9.06 -4.51
CA ILE A 25 7.89 -7.97 -3.96
C ILE A 25 8.19 -6.71 -4.76
N THR A 26 7.22 -6.26 -5.54
CA THR A 26 7.36 -5.00 -6.29
C THR A 26 7.01 -3.82 -5.40
N GLY A 27 7.72 -2.69 -5.52
CA GLY A 27 7.45 -1.49 -4.72
C GLY A 27 7.94 -1.59 -3.27
N GLY A 28 8.83 -2.55 -2.97
CA GLY A 28 9.27 -2.87 -1.61
C GLY A 28 10.12 -1.81 -0.93
N ALA A 29 10.58 -0.78 -1.63
CA ALA A 29 11.22 0.39 -1.01
C ALA A 29 10.19 1.46 -0.57
N GLY A 30 8.91 1.28 -0.91
CA GLY A 30 7.81 2.12 -0.46
C GLY A 30 7.33 1.80 0.97
N PHE A 31 6.28 2.50 1.38
CA PHE A 31 5.73 2.44 2.74
C PHE A 31 5.31 1.02 3.18
N ILE A 32 4.17 0.52 2.71
CA ILE A 32 3.58 -0.75 3.18
C ILE A 32 4.50 -1.94 2.87
N ALA A 33 5.00 -1.99 1.64
CA ALA A 33 5.74 -3.13 1.15
C ALA A 33 7.09 -3.32 1.87
N SER A 34 7.73 -2.24 2.37
CA SER A 34 8.95 -2.37 3.18
C SER A 34 8.70 -3.16 4.47
N HIS A 35 7.58 -2.93 5.14
CA HIS A 35 7.21 -3.71 6.34
C HIS A 35 6.93 -5.17 6.01
N VAL A 36 6.31 -5.46 4.86
CA VAL A 36 6.10 -6.83 4.38
C VAL A 36 7.43 -7.52 4.07
N VAL A 37 8.34 -6.84 3.37
CA VAL A 37 9.70 -7.34 3.10
C VAL A 37 10.42 -7.66 4.40
N ILE A 38 10.43 -6.73 5.37
CA ILE A 38 11.11 -6.92 6.66
C ILE A 38 10.53 -8.12 7.41
N LEU A 39 9.20 -8.19 7.50
CA LEU A 39 8.49 -9.27 8.18
C LEU A 39 8.84 -10.62 7.57
N LEU A 40 8.74 -10.75 6.24
CA LEU A 40 8.98 -12.01 5.56
C LEU A 40 10.45 -12.45 5.64
N CYS A 41 11.41 -11.53 5.48
CA CYS A 41 12.83 -11.85 5.59
C CYS A 41 13.19 -12.37 6.98
N LYS A 42 12.69 -11.71 8.03
CA LYS A 42 13.00 -12.07 9.43
C LYS A 42 12.26 -13.33 9.89
N LYS A 43 10.98 -13.47 9.52
CA LYS A 43 10.11 -14.58 9.97
C LYS A 43 10.36 -15.87 9.20
N TYR A 44 10.76 -15.78 7.93
CA TYR A 44 10.99 -16.93 7.06
C TYR A 44 12.40 -16.91 6.44
N PRO A 45 13.44 -17.32 7.20
CA PRO A 45 14.82 -17.34 6.69
C PRO A 45 15.04 -18.22 5.45
N LYS A 46 14.13 -19.18 5.22
CA LYS A 46 14.13 -20.05 4.03
C LYS A 46 13.36 -19.48 2.84
N TYR A 47 12.81 -18.26 2.94
CA TYR A 47 12.22 -17.57 1.80
C TYR A 47 13.23 -16.58 1.25
N LYS A 48 13.52 -16.67 -0.05
CA LYS A 48 14.28 -15.67 -0.79
C LYS A 48 13.34 -14.55 -1.20
N ILE A 49 13.57 -13.35 -0.69
CA ILE A 49 12.78 -12.15 -0.97
C ILE A 49 13.56 -11.25 -1.92
N LEU A 50 13.00 -11.05 -3.11
CA LEU A 50 13.50 -10.11 -4.11
C LEU A 50 12.65 -8.83 -4.07
N ASN A 51 13.21 -7.73 -3.58
CA ASN A 51 12.58 -6.41 -3.68
C ASN A 51 12.87 -5.78 -5.04
N PHE A 52 11.84 -5.49 -5.82
CA PHE A 52 11.93 -4.86 -7.13
C PHE A 52 11.27 -3.48 -7.12
N ASP A 53 12.05 -2.40 -7.23
CA ASP A 53 11.55 -1.03 -7.09
C ASP A 53 12.26 -0.08 -8.05
N ARG A 54 11.55 0.90 -8.60
CA ARG A 54 12.14 1.92 -9.48
C ARG A 54 12.92 2.97 -8.69
N LEU A 55 12.68 3.06 -7.38
CA LEU A 55 13.09 4.14 -6.50
C LEU A 55 12.50 5.48 -6.93
N ASP A 56 11.17 5.53 -6.93
CA ASP A 56 10.42 6.76 -7.20
C ASP A 56 10.47 7.73 -6.00
N TYR A 57 9.84 8.91 -6.12
CA TYR A 57 9.92 9.99 -5.14
C TYR A 57 9.53 9.58 -3.71
N CYS A 58 8.62 8.61 -3.56
CA CYS A 58 8.12 8.13 -2.28
C CYS A 58 8.84 6.87 -1.76
N SER A 59 9.81 6.35 -2.50
CA SER A 59 10.62 5.19 -2.13
C SER A 59 11.82 5.60 -1.28
N CYS A 60 12.21 4.76 -0.31
CA CYS A 60 13.43 4.97 0.47
C CYS A 60 14.10 3.63 0.82
N LEU A 61 15.31 3.39 0.32
CA LEU A 61 16.06 2.16 0.64
C LEU A 61 16.43 2.06 2.12
N ALA A 62 16.52 3.18 2.85
CA ALA A 62 16.77 3.16 4.29
C ALA A 62 15.60 2.52 5.07
N ASN A 63 14.41 2.40 4.48
CA ASN A 63 13.31 1.62 5.05
C ASN A 63 13.66 0.13 5.21
N LEU A 64 14.70 -0.36 4.53
CA LEU A 64 15.08 -1.77 4.44
C LEU A 64 16.45 -2.05 5.08
N GLU A 65 17.01 -1.07 5.80
CA GLU A 65 18.35 -1.16 6.40
C GLU A 65 18.53 -2.39 7.29
N GLU A 66 17.48 -2.76 8.03
CA GLU A 66 17.47 -3.90 8.96
C GLU A 66 17.57 -5.26 8.27
N VAL A 67 17.26 -5.34 6.98
CA VAL A 67 17.28 -6.60 6.21
C VAL A 67 18.27 -6.60 5.06
N ALA A 68 18.90 -5.45 4.78
CA ALA A 68 19.81 -5.27 3.65
C ALA A 68 20.99 -6.24 3.62
N SER A 69 21.43 -6.74 4.79
CA SER A 69 22.54 -7.69 4.93
C SER A 69 22.10 -9.16 5.08
N LEU A 70 20.80 -9.44 5.13
CA LEU A 70 20.31 -10.81 5.29
C LEU A 70 20.55 -11.63 4.00
N PRO A 71 21.00 -12.89 4.11
CA PRO A 71 21.35 -13.71 2.95
C PRO A 71 20.15 -14.08 2.07
N ASN A 72 18.94 -13.95 2.61
CA ASN A 72 17.69 -14.25 1.93
C ASN A 72 17.01 -13.00 1.35
N TYR A 73 17.67 -11.83 1.41
CA TYR A 73 17.17 -10.58 0.85
C TYR A 73 18.02 -10.13 -0.35
N LYS A 74 17.37 -9.67 -1.41
CA LYS A 74 18.04 -9.04 -2.55
C LYS A 74 17.21 -7.89 -3.10
N PHE A 75 17.88 -6.80 -3.45
CA PHE A 75 17.28 -5.64 -4.11
C PHE A 75 17.61 -5.62 -5.61
N VAL A 76 16.63 -5.29 -6.43
CA VAL A 76 16.77 -5.02 -7.86
C VAL A 76 16.10 -3.69 -8.17
N LYS A 77 16.87 -2.73 -8.69
CA LYS A 77 16.30 -1.49 -9.22
C LYS A 77 15.71 -1.76 -10.59
N GLY A 78 14.41 -1.47 -10.77
CA GLY A 78 13.74 -1.71 -12.04
C GLY A 78 12.34 -1.12 -12.12
N ASP A 79 11.85 -0.89 -13.34
CA ASP A 79 10.49 -0.44 -13.62
C ASP A 79 9.64 -1.65 -14.01
N ILE A 80 8.46 -1.80 -13.41
CA ILE A 80 7.51 -2.88 -13.73
C ILE A 80 6.97 -2.77 -15.16
N CYS A 81 7.12 -1.61 -15.81
CA CYS A 81 6.80 -1.43 -17.23
C CYS A 81 7.88 -2.01 -18.17
N SER A 82 9.05 -2.40 -17.66
CA SER A 82 10.14 -2.98 -18.46
C SER A 82 9.97 -4.48 -18.60
N ALA A 83 9.19 -4.91 -19.60
CA ALA A 83 8.86 -6.32 -19.82
C ALA A 83 10.08 -7.25 -19.90
N ASP A 84 11.14 -6.86 -20.61
CA ASP A 84 12.36 -7.66 -20.73
C ASP A 84 13.04 -7.87 -19.36
N LEU A 85 13.13 -6.81 -18.56
CA LEU A 85 13.73 -6.87 -17.23
C LEU A 85 12.88 -7.72 -16.27
N VAL A 86 11.56 -7.57 -16.30
CA VAL A 86 10.64 -8.37 -15.49
C VAL A 86 10.78 -9.85 -15.83
N ASN A 87 10.77 -10.21 -17.12
CA ASN A 87 10.95 -11.60 -17.56
C ASN A 87 12.33 -12.15 -17.14
N TYR A 88 13.39 -11.39 -17.40
CA TYR A 88 14.75 -11.77 -16.99
C TYR A 88 14.84 -12.04 -15.49
N VAL A 89 14.23 -11.18 -14.66
CA VAL A 89 14.22 -11.34 -13.21
C VAL A 89 13.44 -12.57 -12.78
N LEU A 90 12.23 -12.79 -13.32
CA LEU A 90 11.42 -13.97 -12.99
C LEU A 90 12.15 -15.28 -13.30
N GLU A 91 12.79 -15.35 -14.48
CA GLU A 91 13.53 -16.52 -14.93
C GLU A 91 14.80 -16.75 -14.10
N THR A 92 15.68 -15.76 -14.02
CA THR A 92 17.00 -15.91 -13.37
C THR A 92 16.91 -16.08 -11.86
N GLU A 93 15.93 -15.44 -11.22
CA GLU A 93 15.68 -15.58 -9.79
C GLU A 93 14.73 -16.73 -9.48
N LYS A 94 14.23 -17.48 -10.48
CA LYS A 94 13.25 -18.57 -10.33
C LYS A 94 12.07 -18.17 -9.45
N ILE A 95 11.46 -17.03 -9.74
CA ILE A 95 10.36 -16.47 -8.93
C ILE A 95 9.14 -17.38 -9.04
N ASP A 96 8.63 -17.84 -7.90
CA ASP A 96 7.41 -18.65 -7.80
C ASP A 96 6.20 -17.85 -7.30
N THR A 97 6.43 -16.72 -6.66
CA THR A 97 5.39 -15.93 -6.02
C THR A 97 5.63 -14.45 -6.26
N ILE A 98 4.59 -13.72 -6.64
CA ILE A 98 4.64 -12.26 -6.83
C ILE A 98 3.69 -11.60 -5.85
N MET A 99 4.18 -10.61 -5.10
CA MET A 99 3.36 -9.69 -4.32
C MET A 99 3.51 -8.28 -4.91
N HIS A 100 2.46 -7.80 -5.56
CA HIS A 100 2.50 -6.60 -6.38
C HIS A 100 1.97 -5.36 -5.63
N PHE A 101 2.88 -4.58 -5.02
CA PHE A 101 2.57 -3.32 -4.33
C PHE A 101 2.89 -2.06 -5.16
N ALA A 102 3.77 -2.16 -6.17
CA ALA A 102 4.21 -1.01 -6.95
C ALA A 102 3.03 -0.28 -7.61
N ALA A 103 2.82 0.99 -7.27
CA ALA A 103 1.75 1.83 -7.79
C ALA A 103 2.09 3.32 -7.63
N GLN A 104 1.48 4.16 -8.48
CA GLN A 104 1.29 5.58 -8.19
C GLN A 104 0.01 5.73 -7.37
N THR A 105 0.07 6.46 -6.23
CA THR A 105 -1.01 6.42 -5.21
C THR A 105 -1.46 7.78 -4.67
N HIS A 106 -0.89 8.89 -5.12
CA HIS A 106 -1.28 10.21 -4.61
C HIS A 106 -2.49 10.77 -5.36
N VAL A 107 -3.66 10.78 -4.71
CA VAL A 107 -4.94 11.19 -5.31
C VAL A 107 -4.85 12.57 -5.98
N ASP A 108 -4.34 13.60 -5.30
CA ASP A 108 -4.26 14.95 -5.90
C ASP A 108 -3.34 14.99 -7.15
N ASN A 109 -2.28 14.17 -7.17
CA ASN A 109 -1.37 14.11 -8.32
C ASN A 109 -2.03 13.42 -9.51
N SER A 110 -3.01 12.54 -9.27
CA SER A 110 -3.72 11.81 -10.32
C SER A 110 -4.59 12.72 -11.18
N PHE A 111 -5.09 13.84 -10.65
CA PHE A 111 -5.86 14.82 -11.43
C PHE A 111 -4.99 15.60 -12.42
N GLY A 112 -3.74 15.88 -12.06
CA GLY A 112 -2.79 16.61 -12.92
C GLY A 112 -1.96 15.72 -13.85
N ASN A 113 -1.82 14.42 -13.55
CA ASN A 113 -0.93 13.50 -14.25
C ASN A 113 -1.52 12.08 -14.41
N SER A 114 -2.81 11.98 -14.73
CA SER A 114 -3.53 10.70 -14.84
C SER A 114 -2.88 9.69 -15.79
N PHE A 115 -2.22 10.14 -16.86
CA PHE A 115 -1.50 9.26 -17.79
C PHE A 115 -0.37 8.48 -17.12
N GLN A 116 0.36 9.08 -16.16
CA GLN A 116 1.40 8.36 -15.43
C GLN A 116 0.80 7.26 -14.55
N PHE A 117 -0.38 7.49 -13.97
CA PHE A 117 -1.11 6.49 -13.20
C PHE A 117 -1.56 5.34 -14.10
N THR A 118 -2.11 5.62 -15.29
CA THR A 118 -2.45 4.59 -16.29
C THR A 118 -1.22 3.75 -16.66
N ARG A 119 -0.10 4.40 -16.98
CA ARG A 119 1.14 3.69 -17.34
C ARG A 119 1.64 2.80 -16.20
N ASN A 120 1.74 3.33 -14.99
CA ASN A 120 2.32 2.57 -13.89
C ASN A 120 1.35 1.50 -13.35
N ASN A 121 0.10 1.86 -13.10
CA ASN A 121 -0.85 0.99 -12.42
C ASN A 121 -1.47 -0.03 -13.38
N ILE A 122 -1.80 0.34 -14.61
CA ILE A 122 -2.44 -0.57 -15.58
C ILE A 122 -1.39 -1.31 -16.40
N LEU A 123 -0.55 -0.59 -17.17
CA LEU A 123 0.45 -1.23 -18.02
C LEU A 123 1.48 -2.01 -17.19
N GLY A 124 1.96 -1.46 -16.07
CA GLY A 124 2.86 -2.17 -15.16
C GLY A 124 2.27 -3.47 -14.61
N THR A 125 1.00 -3.46 -14.18
CA THR A 125 0.29 -4.68 -13.77
C THR A 125 0.18 -5.68 -14.93
N HIS A 126 -0.14 -5.19 -16.13
CA HIS A 126 -0.29 -6.05 -17.31
C HIS A 126 1.02 -6.76 -17.69
N VAL A 127 2.15 -6.05 -17.63
CA VAL A 127 3.48 -6.63 -17.86
C VAL A 127 3.77 -7.76 -16.86
N LEU A 128 3.48 -7.53 -15.57
CA LEU A 128 3.66 -8.56 -14.54
C LEU A 128 2.75 -9.77 -14.76
N LEU A 129 1.51 -9.57 -15.22
CA LEU A 129 0.56 -10.65 -15.52
C LEU A 129 1.01 -11.49 -16.73
N GLU A 130 1.48 -10.85 -17.81
CA GLU A 130 2.02 -11.56 -18.97
C GLU A 130 3.27 -12.36 -18.60
N ALA A 131 4.16 -11.79 -17.78
CA ALA A 131 5.34 -12.50 -17.31
C ALA A 131 4.97 -13.66 -16.36
N ALA A 132 4.06 -13.44 -15.41
CA ALA A 132 3.61 -14.48 -14.48
C ALA A 132 2.87 -15.64 -15.16
N LYS A 133 2.30 -15.41 -16.35
CA LYS A 133 1.66 -16.45 -17.15
C LYS A 133 2.67 -17.41 -17.80
N VAL A 134 3.88 -16.92 -18.10
CA VAL A 134 4.91 -17.70 -18.80
C VAL A 134 5.96 -18.30 -17.87
N HIS A 135 6.18 -17.70 -16.71
CA HIS A 135 7.05 -18.22 -15.65
C HIS A 135 6.15 -18.86 -14.58
N ASP A 136 6.48 -20.05 -14.08
CA ASP A 136 5.65 -20.91 -13.20
C ASP A 136 5.24 -20.28 -11.83
N VAL A 137 4.58 -19.14 -11.87
CA VAL A 137 4.12 -18.38 -10.71
C VAL A 137 2.93 -19.13 -10.12
N VAL A 138 3.12 -19.67 -8.93
CA VAL A 138 2.11 -20.43 -8.18
C VAL A 138 1.23 -19.53 -7.32
N ARG A 139 1.57 -18.24 -7.18
CA ARG A 139 0.76 -17.24 -6.46
C ARG A 139 1.07 -15.81 -6.88
N PHE A 140 0.02 -15.05 -7.22
CA PHE A 140 0.10 -13.63 -7.58
C PHE A 140 -0.82 -12.81 -6.66
N VAL A 141 -0.27 -12.10 -5.68
CA VAL A 141 -1.03 -11.21 -4.78
C VAL A 141 -1.02 -9.79 -5.36
N HIS A 142 -2.18 -9.30 -5.80
CA HIS A 142 -2.36 -7.95 -6.29
C HIS A 142 -2.87 -7.03 -5.18
N VAL A 143 -2.10 -5.98 -4.87
CA VAL A 143 -2.47 -5.02 -3.83
C VAL A 143 -3.25 -3.87 -4.44
N SER A 144 -4.52 -3.75 -4.06
CA SER A 144 -5.45 -2.69 -4.44
C SER A 144 -5.86 -1.86 -3.21
N THR A 145 -6.92 -1.07 -3.33
CA THR A 145 -7.38 -0.08 -2.34
C THR A 145 -8.89 -0.18 -2.19
N ASP A 146 -9.43 0.23 -1.04
CA ASP A 146 -10.87 0.39 -0.83
C ASP A 146 -11.51 1.47 -1.73
N GLU A 147 -10.76 2.51 -2.13
CA GLU A 147 -11.25 3.57 -3.05
C GLU A 147 -11.81 3.03 -4.39
N VAL A 148 -11.51 1.77 -4.76
CA VAL A 148 -12.10 1.13 -5.95
C VAL A 148 -13.60 0.89 -5.80
N TYR A 149 -14.11 0.79 -4.57
CA TYR A 149 -15.54 0.67 -4.31
C TYR A 149 -16.29 1.99 -4.54
N GLY A 150 -15.59 3.12 -4.46
CA GLY A 150 -16.21 4.44 -4.46
C GLY A 150 -16.65 4.92 -3.08
N GLU A 151 -17.39 6.02 -3.06
CA GLU A 151 -17.91 6.66 -1.86
C GLU A 151 -19.17 5.96 -1.35
N GLY A 152 -19.32 5.86 -0.02
CA GLY A 152 -20.60 5.48 0.56
C GLY A 152 -21.63 6.60 0.42
N GLU A 153 -22.84 6.30 -0.07
CA GLU A 153 -23.93 7.27 -0.28
C GLU A 153 -24.29 8.10 0.98
N SER A 154 -24.03 7.57 2.17
CA SER A 154 -24.24 8.27 3.45
C SER A 154 -23.39 7.69 4.58
N MET A 155 -23.44 8.31 5.77
CA MET A 155 -22.85 7.75 6.98
C MET A 155 -23.51 6.43 7.43
N GLU A 156 -24.72 6.12 6.93
CA GLU A 156 -25.45 4.88 7.21
C GLU A 156 -25.12 3.76 6.20
N THR A 157 -24.29 4.04 5.19
CA THR A 157 -23.88 3.02 4.21
C THR A 157 -23.22 1.84 4.90
N ALA A 158 -23.71 0.64 4.57
CA ALA A 158 -23.16 -0.61 5.07
C ALA A 158 -21.71 -0.79 4.60
N PRO A 159 -20.84 -1.46 5.39
CA PRO A 159 -19.48 -1.76 4.97
C PRO A 159 -19.43 -2.53 3.64
N MET A 160 -18.57 -2.10 2.72
CA MET A 160 -18.40 -2.74 1.42
C MET A 160 -17.76 -4.13 1.59
N ILE A 161 -18.48 -5.18 1.20
CA ILE A 161 -17.95 -6.55 1.02
C ILE A 161 -17.29 -6.71 -0.35
N GLU A 162 -16.49 -7.77 -0.52
CA GLU A 162 -15.64 -8.01 -1.69
C GLU A 162 -16.37 -8.13 -3.04
N ASP A 163 -17.63 -8.54 -3.01
CA ASP A 163 -18.49 -8.73 -4.18
C ASP A 163 -19.19 -7.43 -4.64
N HIS A 164 -19.02 -6.31 -3.94
CA HIS A 164 -19.56 -5.02 -4.38
C HIS A 164 -19.01 -4.60 -5.73
N VAL A 165 -19.84 -3.84 -6.45
CA VAL A 165 -19.47 -3.21 -7.72
C VAL A 165 -18.35 -2.20 -7.47
N LEU A 166 -17.44 -2.08 -8.44
CA LEU A 166 -16.37 -1.08 -8.38
C LEU A 166 -16.84 0.22 -9.03
N GLU A 167 -16.94 1.28 -8.25
CA GLU A 167 -17.39 2.61 -8.68
C GLU A 167 -16.37 3.71 -8.32
N PRO A 168 -15.13 3.64 -8.84
CA PRO A 168 -14.08 4.57 -8.47
C PRO A 168 -14.41 6.01 -8.89
N THR A 169 -14.21 6.96 -7.98
CA THR A 169 -14.58 8.39 -8.11
C THR A 169 -13.44 9.29 -8.57
N ASN A 170 -12.20 8.79 -8.60
CA ASN A 170 -11.00 9.56 -8.94
C ASN A 170 -10.05 8.81 -9.90
N PRO A 171 -9.15 9.52 -10.64
CA PRO A 171 -8.28 8.89 -11.63
C PRO A 171 -7.35 7.81 -11.06
N TYR A 172 -6.85 7.97 -9.83
CA TYR A 172 -6.06 6.95 -9.15
C TYR A 172 -6.87 5.67 -8.94
N ALA A 173 -8.01 5.76 -8.27
CA ALA A 173 -8.89 4.62 -7.99
C ALA A 173 -9.35 3.93 -9.27
N ALA A 174 -9.65 4.71 -10.33
CA ALA A 174 -10.04 4.17 -11.63
C ALA A 174 -8.92 3.29 -12.24
N THR A 175 -7.66 3.71 -12.16
CA THR A 175 -6.54 2.90 -12.65
C THR A 175 -6.29 1.65 -11.81
N LYS A 176 -6.57 1.69 -10.50
CA LYS A 176 -6.50 0.51 -9.62
C LYS A 176 -7.62 -0.48 -9.93
N ALA A 177 -8.85 -0.03 -10.12
CA ALA A 177 -9.97 -0.86 -10.53
C ALA A 177 -9.73 -1.50 -11.92
N ALA A 178 -9.19 -0.73 -12.88
CA ALA A 178 -8.82 -1.26 -14.19
C ALA A 178 -7.75 -2.37 -14.10
N ALA A 179 -6.74 -2.20 -13.25
CA ALA A 179 -5.75 -3.23 -12.98
C ALA A 179 -6.38 -4.50 -12.38
N GLU A 180 -7.34 -4.37 -11.46
CA GLU A 180 -8.09 -5.52 -10.92
C GLU A 180 -8.84 -6.29 -12.01
N PHE A 181 -9.46 -5.61 -12.97
CA PHE A 181 -10.15 -6.29 -14.07
C PHE A 181 -9.18 -7.09 -14.94
N LEU A 182 -7.94 -6.62 -15.15
CA LEU A 182 -6.89 -7.41 -15.79
C LEU A 182 -6.52 -8.63 -14.93
N VAL A 183 -6.27 -8.45 -13.64
CA VAL A 183 -5.91 -9.57 -12.75
C VAL A 183 -7.01 -10.64 -12.72
N LYS A 184 -8.28 -10.23 -12.61
CA LYS A 184 -9.45 -11.13 -12.64
C LYS A 184 -9.59 -11.83 -13.98
N SER A 185 -9.38 -11.13 -15.10
CA SER A 185 -9.48 -11.74 -16.43
C SER A 185 -8.38 -12.77 -16.65
N TYR A 186 -7.15 -12.51 -16.18
CA TYR A 186 -6.04 -13.45 -16.31
C TYR A 186 -6.25 -14.73 -15.50
N HIS A 187 -6.82 -14.62 -14.31
CA HIS A 187 -7.25 -15.79 -13.56
C HIS A 187 -8.31 -16.61 -14.32
N ARG A 188 -9.35 -15.95 -14.86
CA ARG A 188 -10.45 -16.62 -15.58
C ARG A 188 -10.00 -17.24 -16.90
N SER A 189 -9.15 -16.56 -17.66
CA SER A 189 -8.76 -16.94 -19.01
C SER A 189 -7.56 -17.88 -19.04
N PHE A 190 -6.62 -17.73 -18.11
CA PHE A 190 -5.34 -18.47 -18.12
C PHE A 190 -5.12 -19.32 -16.87
N GLY A 191 -6.03 -19.28 -15.89
CA GLY A 191 -5.89 -20.04 -14.64
C GLY A 191 -4.80 -19.51 -13.71
N LEU A 192 -4.30 -18.28 -13.94
CA LEU A 192 -3.24 -17.69 -13.11
C LEU A 192 -3.69 -17.65 -11.63
N PRO A 193 -2.85 -18.07 -10.67
CA PRO A 193 -3.26 -18.20 -9.27
C PRO A 193 -3.22 -16.85 -8.55
N VAL A 194 -4.20 -16.00 -8.83
CA VAL A 194 -4.26 -14.63 -8.30
C VAL A 194 -5.01 -14.54 -6.98
N ILE A 195 -4.64 -13.57 -6.16
CA ILE A 195 -5.38 -13.09 -4.98
C ILE A 195 -5.39 -11.57 -5.07
N ILE A 196 -6.52 -10.91 -4.78
CA ILE A 196 -6.60 -9.44 -4.74
C ILE A 196 -6.80 -9.01 -3.29
N THR A 197 -6.16 -7.92 -2.88
CA THR A 197 -6.39 -7.32 -1.56
C THR A 197 -6.86 -5.89 -1.71
N ARG A 198 -7.80 -5.43 -0.88
CA ARG A 198 -8.26 -4.02 -0.87
C ARG A 198 -8.17 -3.51 0.56
N GLY A 199 -7.28 -2.55 0.82
CA GLY A 199 -7.02 -2.06 2.18
C GLY A 199 -7.60 -0.67 2.42
N ASN A 200 -7.90 -0.36 3.69
CA ASN A 200 -8.16 1.01 4.15
C ASN A 200 -6.87 1.86 4.21
N ASN A 201 -7.00 3.09 4.71
CA ASN A 201 -5.88 4.00 4.96
C ASN A 201 -4.88 3.39 5.95
N VAL A 202 -3.68 3.13 5.46
CA VAL A 202 -2.58 2.64 6.29
C VAL A 202 -1.79 3.81 6.88
N TYR A 203 -1.34 3.68 8.12
CA TYR A 203 -0.47 4.67 8.78
C TYR A 203 0.65 3.98 9.58
N GLY A 204 1.75 4.71 9.78
CA GLY A 204 2.89 4.20 10.54
C GLY A 204 4.25 4.70 10.05
N PRO A 205 5.33 4.12 10.61
CA PRO A 205 6.70 4.28 10.12
C PRO A 205 6.84 4.03 8.62
N HIS A 206 7.74 4.75 7.93
CA HIS A 206 8.02 4.62 6.48
C HIS A 206 6.95 5.21 5.54
N GLN A 207 5.92 5.88 6.06
CA GLN A 207 4.97 6.58 5.21
C GLN A 207 5.58 7.87 4.66
N PHE A 208 5.35 8.17 3.38
CA PHE A 208 5.93 9.39 2.80
C PHE A 208 5.25 10.66 3.40
N PRO A 209 5.99 11.75 3.66
CA PRO A 209 5.49 12.92 4.40
C PRO A 209 4.32 13.70 3.80
N GLU A 210 3.87 13.37 2.60
CA GLU A 210 2.71 14.04 1.96
C GLU A 210 1.35 13.55 2.49
N LYS A 211 1.31 12.36 3.12
CA LYS A 211 0.08 11.77 3.66
C LYS A 211 -0.30 12.43 4.99
N LEU A 212 -1.58 12.40 5.35
CA LEU A 212 -2.19 13.16 6.46
C LEU A 212 -1.37 13.14 7.77
N ILE A 213 -1.22 11.97 8.39
CA ILE A 213 -0.53 11.81 9.68
C ILE A 213 0.95 12.26 9.58
N PRO A 214 1.75 11.76 8.62
CA PRO A 214 3.12 12.23 8.41
C PRO A 214 3.23 13.74 8.20
N LYS A 215 2.36 14.32 7.36
CA LYS A 215 2.35 15.75 7.01
C LYS A 215 2.14 16.58 8.26
N PHE A 216 1.10 16.25 9.03
CA PHE A 216 0.74 16.98 10.24
C PHE A 216 1.84 16.86 11.29
N THR A 217 2.38 15.65 11.51
CA THR A 217 3.52 15.46 12.42
C THR A 217 4.73 16.30 12.00
N ASN A 218 5.05 16.34 10.70
CA ASN A 218 6.18 17.11 10.18
C ASN A 218 5.96 18.63 10.19
N GLN A 219 4.72 19.10 9.98
CA GLN A 219 4.35 20.51 10.10
C GLN A 219 4.48 20.97 11.56
N LEU A 220 3.89 20.23 12.50
CA LEU A 220 3.97 20.51 13.93
C LEU A 220 5.41 20.49 14.45
N ALA A 221 6.22 19.50 14.04
CA ALA A 221 7.63 19.40 14.40
C ALA A 221 8.48 20.59 13.89
N ARG A 222 7.97 21.32 12.89
CA ARG A 222 8.59 22.52 12.31
C ARG A 222 7.93 23.82 12.78
N GLY A 223 7.08 23.76 13.80
CA GLY A 223 6.35 24.93 14.32
C GLY A 223 5.35 25.52 13.32
N ARG A 224 4.84 24.70 12.39
CA ARG A 224 3.85 25.12 11.38
C ARG A 224 2.47 24.60 11.78
N ALA A 225 1.44 25.38 11.44
CA ALA A 225 0.07 24.92 11.54
C ALA A 225 -0.18 23.73 10.61
N VAL A 226 -1.05 22.81 11.03
CA VAL A 226 -1.53 21.72 10.18
C VAL A 226 -2.49 22.26 9.13
N THR A 227 -2.33 21.82 7.89
CA THR A 227 -3.16 22.25 6.76
C THR A 227 -4.29 21.27 6.51
N LEU A 228 -5.47 21.58 7.05
CA LEU A 228 -6.62 20.70 7.06
C LEU A 228 -7.60 21.07 5.93
N HIS A 229 -7.87 20.12 5.04
CA HIS A 229 -8.73 20.33 3.85
C HIS A 229 -10.21 20.44 4.23
N GLY A 230 -10.90 21.46 3.71
CA GLY A 230 -12.34 21.64 3.93
C GLY A 230 -12.66 21.89 5.41
N THR A 231 -13.64 21.18 5.96
CA THR A 231 -13.98 21.20 7.40
C THR A 231 -13.19 20.17 8.21
N GLY A 232 -12.55 19.20 7.55
CA GLY A 232 -11.85 18.08 8.20
C GLY A 232 -12.74 17.01 8.78
N GLU A 233 -14.04 17.04 8.46
CA GLU A 233 -15.02 16.07 8.95
C GLU A 233 -14.95 14.74 8.19
N ASN A 234 -14.31 14.70 7.02
CA ASN A 234 -14.09 13.48 6.24
C ASN A 234 -13.43 12.40 7.14
N THR A 235 -14.06 11.23 7.19
CA THR A 235 -13.61 10.12 8.04
C THR A 235 -12.90 9.07 7.21
N ARG A 236 -11.89 8.46 7.82
CA ARG A 236 -11.21 7.28 7.27
C ARG A 236 -11.01 6.25 8.37
N ASN A 237 -11.06 4.98 7.97
CA ASN A 237 -10.59 3.89 8.83
C ASN A 237 -9.08 3.80 8.72
N PHE A 238 -8.39 3.89 9.86
CA PHE A 238 -6.94 3.83 9.92
C PHE A 238 -6.47 2.48 10.45
N LEU A 239 -5.57 1.84 9.71
CA LEU A 239 -4.96 0.57 10.10
C LEU A 239 -3.44 0.71 10.20
N PHE A 240 -2.87 0.20 11.29
CA PHE A 240 -1.44 0.33 11.52
C PHE A 240 -0.63 -0.58 10.59
N VAL A 241 0.48 -0.08 10.04
CA VAL A 241 1.24 -0.76 8.98
C VAL A 241 1.75 -2.15 9.35
N GLU A 242 2.06 -2.42 10.63
CA GLU A 242 2.46 -3.76 11.06
C GLU A 242 1.30 -4.76 11.04
N ASP A 243 0.07 -4.32 11.32
CA ASP A 243 -1.13 -5.15 11.17
C ASP A 243 -1.41 -5.46 9.70
N VAL A 244 -1.18 -4.49 8.82
CA VAL A 244 -1.24 -4.70 7.37
C VAL A 244 -0.16 -5.68 6.91
N ALA A 245 1.07 -5.58 7.41
CA ALA A 245 2.11 -6.55 7.09
C ALA A 245 1.73 -7.98 7.55
N ARG A 246 1.13 -8.11 8.73
CA ARG A 246 0.55 -9.38 9.22
C ARG A 246 -0.62 -9.86 8.35
N ALA A 247 -1.43 -8.96 7.78
CA ALA A 247 -2.50 -9.32 6.85
C ALA A 247 -1.90 -9.95 5.59
N PHE A 248 -0.88 -9.34 5.00
CA PHE A 248 -0.19 -9.89 3.84
C PHE A 248 0.49 -11.23 4.11
N ASP A 249 1.07 -11.42 5.29
CA ASP A 249 1.59 -12.72 5.71
C ASP A 249 0.47 -13.78 5.81
N CYS A 250 -0.67 -13.44 6.42
CA CYS A 250 -1.83 -14.32 6.51
C CYS A 250 -2.36 -14.70 5.12
N ILE A 251 -2.55 -13.71 4.26
CA ILE A 251 -3.07 -13.85 2.90
C ILE A 251 -2.12 -14.70 2.05
N LEU A 252 -0.82 -14.40 2.07
CA LEU A 252 0.19 -15.16 1.33
C LEU A 252 0.10 -16.67 1.61
N HIS A 253 -0.14 -17.04 2.86
CA HIS A 253 -0.11 -18.44 3.28
C HIS A 253 -1.48 -19.13 3.22
N LYS A 254 -2.57 -18.42 3.51
CA LYS A 254 -3.88 -19.03 3.80
C LYS A 254 -4.99 -18.63 2.84
N ALA A 255 -4.83 -17.56 2.06
CA ALA A 255 -5.87 -17.10 1.15
C ALA A 255 -6.14 -18.13 0.04
N GLU A 256 -7.40 -18.20 -0.34
CA GLU A 256 -7.86 -18.99 -1.47
C GLU A 256 -7.58 -18.24 -2.79
N ILE A 257 -7.11 -18.98 -3.79
CA ILE A 257 -6.87 -18.46 -5.14
C ILE A 257 -8.19 -18.02 -5.80
N GLY A 258 -8.15 -16.92 -6.53
CA GLY A 258 -9.29 -16.33 -7.22
C GLY A 258 -10.17 -15.43 -6.33
N LYS A 259 -9.85 -15.33 -5.03
CA LYS A 259 -10.60 -14.50 -4.07
C LYS A 259 -10.01 -13.11 -3.91
N VAL A 260 -10.87 -12.22 -3.44
CA VAL A 260 -10.53 -10.89 -2.95
C VAL A 260 -10.58 -10.93 -1.43
N TYR A 261 -9.74 -10.14 -0.76
CA TYR A 261 -9.77 -9.95 0.70
C TYR A 261 -9.68 -8.47 1.05
N ASN A 262 -10.66 -7.97 1.78
CA ASN A 262 -10.59 -6.66 2.39
C ASN A 262 -9.66 -6.66 3.61
N ILE A 263 -8.81 -5.64 3.72
CA ILE A 263 -7.89 -5.40 4.84
C ILE A 263 -8.32 -4.12 5.55
N GLY A 264 -9.29 -4.25 6.44
CA GLY A 264 -9.88 -3.13 7.18
C GLY A 264 -9.49 -3.09 8.64
N GLY A 265 -9.62 -1.91 9.24
CA GLY A 265 -9.47 -1.67 10.68
C GLY A 265 -10.75 -1.08 11.29
N SER A 266 -10.82 -1.06 12.61
CA SER A 266 -11.99 -0.55 13.35
C SER A 266 -11.90 0.93 13.74
N ASN A 267 -10.78 1.58 13.41
CA ASN A 267 -10.46 2.92 13.88
C ASN A 267 -10.93 4.01 12.88
N GLU A 268 -12.22 4.29 12.87
CA GLU A 268 -12.77 5.40 12.08
C GLU A 268 -12.46 6.74 12.77
N GLN A 269 -11.72 7.62 12.10
CA GLN A 269 -11.33 8.93 12.62
C GLN A 269 -11.55 10.02 11.57
N SER A 270 -12.03 11.19 11.99
CA SER A 270 -12.04 12.37 11.13
C SER A 270 -10.64 12.99 11.04
N ASN A 271 -10.35 13.68 9.94
CA ASN A 271 -9.07 14.38 9.77
C ASN A 271 -8.82 15.41 10.90
N LEU A 272 -9.89 16.07 11.37
CA LEU A 272 -9.82 16.99 12.51
C LEU A 272 -9.49 16.26 13.83
N ALA A 273 -10.10 15.09 14.08
CA ALA A 273 -9.79 14.30 15.26
C ALA A 273 -8.33 13.84 15.27
N VAL A 274 -7.81 13.43 14.11
CA VAL A 274 -6.38 13.07 13.95
C VAL A 274 -5.48 14.27 14.26
N ALA A 275 -5.77 15.45 13.70
CA ALA A 275 -4.99 16.67 13.96
C ALA A 275 -4.88 16.99 15.45
N LYS A 276 -6.01 16.99 16.17
CA LYS A 276 -6.05 17.27 17.62
C LYS A 276 -5.26 16.24 18.43
N GLN A 277 -5.37 14.96 18.07
CA GLN A 277 -4.62 13.90 18.75
C GLN A 277 -3.11 14.03 18.53
N LEU A 278 -2.69 14.44 17.33
CA LEU A 278 -1.27 14.71 17.04
C LEU A 278 -0.75 15.91 17.85
N ILE A 279 -1.51 17.01 17.92
CA ILE A 279 -1.18 18.18 18.75
C ILE A 279 -0.99 17.76 20.22
N LYS A 280 -1.91 16.94 20.74
CA LYS A 280 -1.83 16.37 22.09
C LYS A 280 -0.60 15.49 22.30
N ILE A 281 -0.34 14.54 21.40
CA ILE A 281 0.84 13.65 21.51
C ILE A 281 2.15 14.46 21.49
N MET A 282 2.17 15.59 20.79
CA MET A 282 3.34 16.45 20.68
C MET A 282 3.46 17.48 21.82
N GLY A 283 2.51 17.52 22.76
CA GLY A 283 2.54 18.44 23.91
C GLY A 283 2.30 19.90 23.52
N LEU A 284 1.44 20.13 22.52
CA LEU A 284 1.17 21.45 21.93
C LEU A 284 -0.28 21.92 22.18
N GLU A 285 -0.98 21.36 23.16
CA GLU A 285 -2.41 21.61 23.39
C GLU A 285 -2.75 23.09 23.64
N ASP A 286 -1.87 23.82 24.34
CA ASP A 286 -2.04 25.24 24.63
C ASP A 286 -2.07 26.12 23.37
N GLN A 287 -1.64 25.59 22.23
CA GLN A 287 -1.56 26.27 20.94
C GLN A 287 -2.53 25.69 19.90
N GLU A 288 -3.46 24.80 20.28
CA GLU A 288 -4.35 24.09 19.33
C GLU A 288 -5.02 25.04 18.32
N ALA A 289 -5.57 26.15 18.81
CA ALA A 289 -6.31 27.10 17.97
C ALA A 289 -5.44 27.81 16.91
N SER A 290 -4.16 28.03 17.18
CA SER A 290 -3.22 28.64 16.21
C SER A 290 -2.54 27.60 15.31
N LEU A 291 -2.58 26.33 15.71
CA LEU A 291 -1.94 25.22 14.99
C LEU A 291 -2.86 24.51 13.99
N ILE A 292 -4.14 24.87 13.88
CA ILE A 292 -5.05 24.31 12.88
C ILE A 292 -5.40 25.39 11.85
N SER A 293 -5.06 25.15 10.58
CA SER A 293 -5.41 26.02 9.47
C SER A 293 -6.27 25.28 8.45
N PHE A 294 -7.47 25.80 8.22
CA PHE A 294 -8.38 25.28 7.20
C PHE A 294 -7.99 25.82 5.82
N VAL A 295 -7.85 24.92 4.86
CA VAL A 295 -7.49 25.22 3.47
C VAL A 295 -8.60 24.70 2.54
N PRO A 296 -8.66 25.16 1.27
CA PRO A 296 -9.65 24.64 0.32
C PRO A 296 -9.70 23.11 0.30
N ASP A 297 -10.88 22.54 0.11
CA ASP A 297 -11.02 21.08 0.02
C ASP A 297 -10.41 20.56 -1.29
N ARG A 298 -10.05 19.26 -1.31
CA ARG A 298 -9.69 18.59 -2.56
C ARG A 298 -10.95 18.36 -3.41
N ALA A 299 -10.78 18.35 -4.73
CA ALA A 299 -11.85 17.91 -5.61
C ALA A 299 -12.14 16.42 -5.37
N PHE A 300 -13.42 16.06 -5.28
CA PHE A 300 -13.88 14.67 -5.07
C PHE A 300 -13.26 14.03 -3.81
N ASN A 301 -13.44 14.70 -2.66
CA ASN A 301 -13.09 14.15 -1.37
C ASN A 301 -14.23 13.28 -0.85
N ASP A 302 -14.21 11.99 -1.19
CA ASP A 302 -15.20 11.04 -0.71
C ASP A 302 -15.32 11.14 0.82
N LEU A 303 -16.55 11.25 1.31
CA LEU A 303 -16.88 11.50 2.69
C LEU A 303 -16.38 10.37 3.60
N ARG A 304 -16.62 9.13 3.19
CA ARG A 304 -16.37 7.93 4.00
C ARG A 304 -16.06 6.70 3.14
N TYR A 305 -15.03 5.96 3.53
CA TYR A 305 -14.78 4.59 3.07
C TYR A 305 -14.94 3.62 4.23
N THR A 306 -15.78 2.60 4.03
CA THR A 306 -16.04 1.55 5.01
C THR A 306 -16.07 0.21 4.31
N ILE A 307 -15.36 -0.79 4.87
CA ILE A 307 -15.24 -2.13 4.28
C ILE A 307 -15.46 -3.18 5.36
N ASP A 308 -16.07 -4.31 4.97
CA ASP A 308 -16.15 -5.50 5.81
C ASP A 308 -14.88 -6.34 5.60
N ASN A 309 -14.22 -6.76 6.67
CA ASN A 309 -12.98 -7.56 6.62
C ASN A 309 -13.18 -8.99 7.19
N SER A 310 -14.42 -9.45 7.34
CA SER A 310 -14.75 -10.75 7.97
C SER A 310 -14.09 -11.92 7.24
N ALA A 311 -13.95 -11.84 5.91
CA ALA A 311 -13.28 -12.86 5.10
C ALA A 311 -11.80 -13.06 5.49
N LEU A 312 -11.11 -11.97 5.83
CA LEU A 312 -9.72 -12.00 6.29
C LEU A 312 -9.61 -12.49 7.74
N GLU A 313 -10.53 -12.08 8.61
CA GLU A 313 -10.61 -12.58 9.98
C GLU A 313 -10.84 -14.09 10.04
N ALA A 314 -11.64 -14.63 9.12
CA ALA A 314 -11.87 -16.06 8.97
C ALA A 314 -10.59 -16.86 8.61
N LEU A 315 -9.58 -16.21 8.01
CA LEU A 315 -8.24 -16.81 7.81
C LEU A 315 -7.39 -16.81 9.09
N GLY A 316 -7.87 -16.16 10.15
CA GLY A 316 -7.21 -16.04 11.45
C GLY A 316 -6.32 -14.80 11.57
N TRP A 317 -6.48 -13.79 10.71
CA TRP A 317 -5.88 -12.47 10.92
C TRP A 317 -6.69 -11.70 11.97
N LYS A 318 -6.01 -10.83 12.73
CA LYS A 318 -6.63 -9.92 13.70
C LYS A 318 -5.83 -8.62 13.74
N GLU A 319 -6.53 -7.50 13.89
CA GLU A 319 -5.93 -6.21 14.24
C GLU A 319 -5.40 -6.28 15.68
N LEU A 320 -4.12 -5.95 15.89
CA LEU A 320 -3.47 -6.02 17.20
C LEU A 320 -3.04 -4.66 17.74
N MET A 321 -2.80 -3.65 16.90
CA MET A 321 -2.33 -2.35 17.33
C MET A 321 -3.49 -1.45 17.76
N PRO A 322 -3.55 -1.03 19.04
CA PRO A 322 -4.50 0.00 19.45
C PRO A 322 -4.16 1.33 18.77
N TRP A 323 -5.18 2.08 18.35
CA TRP A 323 -5.02 3.37 17.66
C TRP A 323 -4.10 4.36 18.40
N GLU A 324 -4.32 4.58 19.69
CA GLU A 324 -3.52 5.53 20.47
C GLU A 324 -2.04 5.14 20.54
N GLU A 325 -1.74 3.85 20.65
CA GLU A 325 -0.37 3.33 20.68
C GLU A 325 0.29 3.45 19.31
N GLY A 326 -0.41 3.03 18.25
CA GLY A 326 0.07 3.15 16.87
C GLY A 326 0.37 4.59 16.49
N LEU A 327 -0.49 5.54 16.88
CA LEU A 327 -0.30 6.97 16.59
C LEU A 327 0.93 7.53 17.32
N LYS A 328 1.11 7.19 18.61
CA LYS A 328 2.32 7.55 19.38
C LYS A 328 3.59 6.99 18.76
N ARG A 329 3.60 5.69 18.41
CA ARG A 329 4.74 5.04 17.74
C ARG A 329 5.08 5.72 16.41
N THR A 330 4.06 6.13 15.66
CA THR A 330 4.23 6.85 14.40
C THR A 330 4.90 8.21 14.63
N VAL A 331 4.42 9.00 15.59
CA VAL A 331 5.00 10.31 15.92
C VAL A 331 6.46 10.18 16.38
N GLU A 332 6.75 9.26 17.28
CA GLU A 332 8.12 9.04 17.76
C GLU A 332 9.07 8.60 16.64
N TRP A 333 8.59 7.81 15.68
CA TRP A 333 9.38 7.45 14.51
C TRP A 333 9.74 8.69 13.67
N TYR A 334 8.79 9.59 13.39
CA TYR A 334 9.08 10.82 12.64
C TYR A 334 10.00 11.80 13.39
N LYS A 335 9.91 11.84 14.72
CA LYS A 335 10.84 12.63 15.55
C LYS A 335 12.26 12.08 15.48
N THR A 336 12.41 10.75 15.48
CA THR A 336 13.70 10.06 15.43
C THR A 336 14.33 10.11 14.03
N TYR A 337 13.51 9.95 12.99
CA TYR A 337 13.96 9.82 11.60
C TYR A 337 13.52 10.98 10.72
N SER A 338 13.65 12.21 11.23
CA SER A 338 13.18 13.45 10.60
C SER A 338 13.83 13.79 9.24
N VAL A 339 14.96 13.13 8.92
CA VAL A 339 15.72 13.26 7.67
C VAL A 339 15.67 12.01 6.79
N ARG A 340 14.73 11.08 7.05
CA ARG A 340 14.60 9.82 6.30
C ARG A 340 14.36 10.04 4.81
N TYR A 341 13.56 11.04 4.49
CA TYR A 341 13.31 11.51 3.14
C TYR A 341 14.11 12.79 2.92
N ALA A 342 14.46 13.08 1.68
CA ALA A 342 15.24 14.26 1.30
C ALA A 342 14.45 15.56 1.55
N ASN A 343 14.51 16.55 0.66
CA ASN A 343 13.69 17.75 0.82
C ASN A 343 12.19 17.41 0.77
N ILE A 344 11.49 17.56 1.90
CA ILE A 344 10.05 17.27 2.03
C ILE A 344 9.18 18.54 1.97
N GLU A 345 9.74 19.72 1.73
CA GLU A 345 8.99 20.98 1.78
C GLU A 345 7.78 20.97 0.84
N GLN A 346 7.96 20.45 -0.38
CA GLN A 346 6.85 20.30 -1.33
C GLN A 346 5.79 19.31 -0.85
N ALA A 347 6.18 18.27 -0.10
CA ALA A 347 5.24 17.31 0.47
C ALA A 347 4.39 17.93 1.60
N LEU A 348 4.90 18.97 2.28
CA LEU A 348 4.23 19.62 3.42
C LEU A 348 3.28 20.76 3.02
N VAL A 349 3.14 21.08 1.73
CA VAL A 349 2.12 22.04 1.28
C VAL A 349 0.73 21.42 1.35
N ALA A 350 -0.31 22.26 1.42
CA ALA A 350 -1.70 21.82 1.49
C ALA A 350 -2.07 20.86 0.34
N HIS A 351 -1.85 21.28 -0.90
CA HIS A 351 -2.10 20.50 -2.12
C HIS A 351 -0.78 20.28 -2.87
N PRO A 352 0.00 19.24 -2.51
CA PRO A 352 1.25 18.98 -3.18
C PRO A 352 0.98 18.62 -4.64
N ARG A 353 1.65 19.34 -5.55
CA ARG A 353 1.76 18.96 -6.95
C ARG A 353 3.20 18.56 -7.18
N ILE A 354 3.42 17.35 -7.65
CA ILE A 354 4.74 16.97 -8.17
C ILE A 354 4.83 17.61 -9.55
N GLU A 355 5.63 18.67 -9.68
CA GLU A 355 6.12 19.06 -11.00
C GLU A 355 6.90 17.85 -11.50
N SER A 356 6.46 17.28 -12.64
CA SER A 356 7.26 16.26 -13.32
C SER A 356 8.65 16.85 -13.45
N ALA A 357 9.66 16.19 -12.88
CA ALA A 357 11.04 16.51 -13.21
C ALA A 357 11.14 16.33 -14.73
N VAL A 358 11.06 17.45 -15.46
CA VAL A 358 11.57 17.54 -16.81
C VAL A 358 13.04 17.22 -16.61
N SER A 359 13.41 16.00 -16.98
CA SER A 359 14.79 15.53 -16.95
C SER A 359 15.64 16.64 -17.55
N ALA A 360 16.53 17.22 -16.74
CA ALA A 360 17.69 17.88 -17.31
C ALA A 360 18.37 16.84 -18.22
N ILE A 361 18.58 17.30 -19.45
CA ILE A 361 19.04 16.63 -20.67
C ILE A 361 20.09 15.55 -20.42
#